data_AF-A0A3M2GFQ8-F1
#
_entry.id   AF-A0A3M2GFQ8-F1
#
_cell.length_a   1.000
_cell.length_b   1.000
_cell.length_c   1.000
_cell.angle_alpha   90.00
_cell.angle_beta   90.00
_cell.angle_gamma   90.00
#
_symmetry.space_group_name_H-M   'P 1'
#
loop_
_entity.id
_entity.type
_entity.pdbx_description
1 polymer ?
#
loop_
_entity_poly.entity_id
_entity_poly.type
_entity_poly.pdbx_seq_one_letter_code
_entity_poly.pdbx_strand_id
1 'polypeptide(L)'
;MKFRIGCLTIILLPLVVGFAQQLPIPRVEMMPNQPAPYFMRDWKQVALAYDLLVFNDTATGQYLPVFWWNTATINYPNHISFGLHSYVGTFFPNNAEAINVLPAVIGATLAGIDKSNQNGHNYVLYCEEFFNRRPEENVYLNAPVAHSGADWWYDTMPNVFFYQLYDLYPGTGDFAHQFTTVADRWLEAVAAMGGSTTPWQVPYMNYRGWHLASMIPNATGVPEPEAAGALAWLLYMAYVETGQDRYRIGAEWAMEFLDGWNTNPAYELQLPYGVCIAARMNAELGTSYDVQMLVNWCFEVGPLRQWGVI
;
A
#
# COMPACT_ATOMS: atom_id res chain seq x y z
N MET A 1 29.99 -51.25 -40.06
CA MET A 1 29.42 -49.93 -39.75
C MET A 1 30.03 -49.47 -38.42
N LYS A 2 30.94 -48.48 -38.45
CA LYS A 2 31.67 -48.00 -37.25
C LYS A 2 30.84 -46.89 -36.59
N PHE A 3 30.23 -47.14 -35.43
CA PHE A 3 29.64 -46.08 -34.62
C PHE A 3 30.73 -45.40 -33.80
N ARG A 4 30.93 -44.10 -34.03
CA ARG A 4 31.73 -43.22 -33.19
C ARG A 4 30.88 -42.82 -31.98
N ILE A 5 31.32 -43.17 -30.78
CA ILE A 5 30.76 -42.68 -29.53
C ILE A 5 31.32 -41.26 -29.34
N GLY A 6 30.46 -40.26 -29.44
CA GLY A 6 30.80 -38.88 -29.11
C GLY A 6 30.88 -38.72 -27.59
N CYS A 7 32.01 -38.21 -27.09
CA CYS A 7 32.16 -37.79 -25.70
C CYS A 7 31.21 -36.61 -25.44
N LEU A 8 30.18 -36.81 -24.62
CA LEU A 8 29.36 -35.76 -24.08
C LEU A 8 30.10 -35.14 -22.89
N THR A 9 30.69 -33.95 -23.09
CA THR A 9 31.31 -33.19 -22.01
C THR A 9 30.21 -32.56 -21.16
N ILE A 10 29.93 -33.16 -19.99
CA ILE A 10 29.04 -32.57 -19.00
C ILE A 10 29.80 -31.41 -18.33
N ILE A 11 29.45 -30.17 -18.69
CA ILE A 11 29.90 -28.97 -17.98
C ILE A 11 29.10 -28.91 -16.68
N LEU A 12 29.71 -29.36 -15.58
CA LEU A 12 29.24 -29.10 -14.22
C LEU A 12 29.43 -27.60 -13.94
N LEU A 13 28.38 -26.81 -14.15
CA LEU A 13 28.29 -25.47 -13.58
C LEU A 13 28.26 -25.61 -12.06
N PRO A 14 29.20 -24.99 -11.32
CA PRO A 14 29.12 -24.99 -9.86
C PRO A 14 27.83 -24.25 -9.47
N LEU A 15 26.97 -24.91 -8.71
CA LEU A 15 25.93 -24.24 -7.94
C LEU A 15 26.65 -23.26 -7.01
N VAL A 16 26.67 -21.98 -7.38
CA VAL A 16 27.06 -20.91 -6.46
C VAL A 16 25.95 -20.83 -5.44
N VAL A 17 26.11 -21.57 -4.34
CA VAL A 17 25.32 -21.35 -3.14
C VAL A 17 25.83 -20.04 -2.57
N GLY A 18 25.20 -18.93 -2.97
CA GLY A 18 25.46 -17.63 -2.36
C GLY A 18 25.09 -17.71 -0.89
N PHE A 19 26.07 -17.70 0.00
CA PHE A 19 25.82 -17.43 1.41
C PHE A 19 25.39 -15.97 1.52
N ALA A 20 24.08 -15.74 1.67
CA ALA A 20 23.57 -14.40 1.97
C ALA A 20 24.15 -13.99 3.34
N GLN A 21 24.90 -12.90 3.36
CA GLN A 21 25.42 -12.33 4.59
C GLN A 21 24.28 -11.56 5.28
N GLN A 22 23.96 -11.92 6.52
CA GLN A 22 23.06 -11.13 7.34
C GLN A 22 23.73 -9.78 7.65
N LEU A 23 23.04 -8.69 7.33
CA LEU A 23 23.46 -7.34 7.64
C LEU A 23 22.79 -6.87 8.93
N PRO A 24 23.51 -6.18 9.83
CA PRO A 24 22.91 -5.64 11.04
C PRO A 24 21.96 -4.49 10.70
N ILE A 25 20.87 -4.38 11.45
CA ILE A 25 20.01 -3.18 11.49
C ILE A 25 20.33 -2.49 12.83
N PRO A 26 21.17 -1.44 12.87
CA PRO A 26 21.74 -0.92 14.12
C PRO A 26 20.69 -0.59 15.18
N ARG A 27 19.51 -0.11 14.77
CA ARG A 27 18.40 0.18 15.68
C ARG A 27 17.84 -1.08 16.35
N VAL A 28 17.68 -2.16 15.58
CA VAL A 28 17.18 -3.46 16.08
C VAL A 28 18.19 -4.09 17.03
N GLU A 29 19.49 -3.94 16.77
CA GLU A 29 20.56 -4.44 17.66
C GLU A 29 20.53 -3.81 19.07
N MET A 30 19.82 -2.69 19.26
CA MET A 30 19.62 -2.09 20.58
C MET A 30 18.57 -2.82 21.42
N MET A 31 17.72 -3.63 20.80
CA MET A 31 16.63 -4.36 21.47
C MET A 31 17.13 -5.70 22.01
N PRO A 32 16.55 -6.20 23.11
CA PRO A 32 16.87 -7.55 23.56
C PRO A 32 16.40 -8.57 22.51
N ASN A 33 17.25 -9.57 22.22
CA ASN A 33 16.93 -10.67 21.29
C ASN A 33 15.62 -11.39 21.64
N GLN A 34 15.20 -11.36 22.90
CA GLN A 34 13.93 -11.89 23.35
C GLN A 34 13.33 -10.98 24.44
N PRO A 35 12.04 -10.59 24.32
CA PRO A 35 11.34 -9.93 25.41
C PRO A 35 11.26 -10.86 26.63
N ALA A 36 11.47 -10.33 27.85
CA ALA A 36 11.34 -11.10 29.08
C ALA A 36 10.37 -10.39 30.06
N PRO A 37 9.23 -11.01 30.42
CA PRO A 37 8.71 -12.30 29.93
C PRO A 37 8.22 -12.20 28.47
N TYR A 38 8.43 -13.26 27.69
CA TYR A 38 7.88 -13.35 26.34
C TYR A 38 6.43 -13.80 26.40
N PHE A 39 5.53 -12.98 25.88
CA PHE A 39 4.12 -13.31 25.70
C PHE A 39 3.70 -12.92 24.28
N MET A 40 3.64 -13.90 23.37
CA MET A 40 3.08 -13.68 22.03
C MET A 40 1.56 -13.68 22.12
N ARG A 41 0.97 -12.50 21.91
CA ARG A 41 -0.48 -12.35 21.80
C ARG A 41 -0.96 -13.14 20.57
N ASP A 42 -2.07 -13.86 20.70
CA ASP A 42 -2.73 -14.50 19.55
C ASP A 42 -3.36 -13.42 18.67
N TRP A 43 -2.57 -12.91 17.72
CA TRP A 43 -3.01 -11.85 16.81
C TRP A 43 -4.16 -12.29 15.90
N LYS A 44 -4.27 -13.58 15.59
CA LYS A 44 -5.43 -14.10 14.83
C LYS A 44 -6.69 -14.00 15.68
N GLN A 45 -6.65 -14.43 16.94
CA GLN A 45 -7.79 -14.30 17.86
C GLN A 45 -8.16 -12.82 18.07
N VAL A 46 -7.17 -11.93 18.17
CA VAL A 46 -7.42 -10.48 18.28
C VAL A 46 -8.14 -9.94 17.05
N ALA A 47 -7.70 -10.31 15.84
CA ALA A 47 -8.35 -9.88 14.60
C ALA A 47 -9.79 -10.39 14.51
N LEU A 48 -10.04 -11.65 14.84
CA LEU A 48 -11.40 -12.23 14.88
C LEU A 48 -12.30 -11.53 15.92
N ALA A 49 -11.76 -11.22 17.10
CA ALA A 49 -12.51 -10.53 18.15
C ALA A 49 -12.80 -9.06 17.78
N TYR A 50 -11.84 -8.39 17.13
CA TYR A 50 -12.03 -7.04 16.61
C TYR A 50 -13.13 -7.02 15.55
N ASP A 51 -13.10 -7.96 14.60
CA ASP A 51 -14.13 -8.10 13.56
C ASP A 51 -15.54 -8.24 14.15
N LEU A 52 -15.70 -9.16 15.11
CA LEU A 52 -16.97 -9.39 15.81
C LEU A 52 -17.50 -8.14 16.53
N LEU A 53 -16.60 -7.26 16.99
CA LEU A 53 -16.97 -6.02 17.66
C LEU A 53 -17.37 -4.94 16.64
N VAL A 54 -16.52 -4.70 15.64
CA VAL A 54 -16.67 -3.51 14.77
C VAL A 54 -17.65 -3.70 13.62
N PHE A 55 -18.02 -4.94 13.27
CA PHE A 55 -19.06 -5.22 12.27
C PHE A 55 -20.41 -5.57 12.89
N ASN A 56 -20.58 -5.36 14.21
CA ASN A 56 -21.84 -5.58 14.91
C ASN A 56 -22.69 -4.30 14.95
N ASP A 57 -23.69 -4.24 14.08
CA ASP A 57 -24.64 -3.13 13.96
C ASP A 57 -25.69 -3.06 15.07
N THR A 58 -25.77 -4.09 15.91
CA THR A 58 -26.68 -4.16 17.07
C THR A 58 -25.95 -4.05 18.41
N ALA A 59 -24.63 -3.79 18.39
CA ALA A 59 -23.84 -3.65 19.61
C ALA A 59 -24.38 -2.50 20.48
N THR A 60 -24.57 -2.78 21.77
CA THR A 60 -25.06 -1.79 22.75
C THR A 60 -23.96 -1.42 23.74
N GLY A 61 -23.91 -0.14 24.13
CA GLY A 61 -22.97 0.36 25.13
C GLY A 61 -22.63 1.82 24.88
N GLN A 62 -21.78 2.40 25.72
CA GLN A 62 -21.29 3.75 25.49
C GLN A 62 -20.50 3.78 24.17
N TYR A 63 -20.91 4.67 23.25
CA TYR A 63 -20.35 4.83 21.89
C TYR A 63 -20.54 3.64 20.92
N LEU A 64 -21.37 2.66 21.27
CA LEU A 64 -21.71 1.53 20.37
C LEU A 64 -23.10 1.71 19.74
N PRO A 65 -23.33 1.20 18.52
CA PRO A 65 -22.35 0.52 17.67
C PRO A 65 -21.33 1.50 17.08
N VAL A 66 -20.13 0.99 16.75
CA VAL A 66 -19.11 1.73 15.96
C VAL A 66 -19.24 1.46 14.45
N PHE A 67 -20.37 0.86 14.06
CA PHE A 67 -20.73 0.48 12.71
C PHE A 67 -22.00 1.20 12.30
N TRP A 68 -22.12 1.56 11.03
CA TRP A 68 -23.40 1.93 10.44
C TRP A 68 -23.52 1.51 8.98
N TRP A 69 -24.74 1.28 8.53
CA TRP A 69 -25.07 1.09 7.12
C TRP A 69 -25.13 2.43 6.40
N ASN A 70 -24.53 2.52 5.21
CA ASN A 70 -24.69 3.64 4.30
C ASN A 70 -25.58 3.21 3.12
N THR A 71 -26.84 3.64 3.11
CA THR A 71 -27.79 3.33 2.03
C THR A 71 -27.87 4.41 0.94
N ALA A 72 -27.10 5.49 1.07
CA ALA A 72 -27.08 6.62 0.16
C ALA A 72 -25.67 6.81 -0.42
N THR A 73 -25.17 5.74 -1.05
CA THR A 73 -23.87 5.71 -1.73
C THR A 73 -23.84 6.68 -2.91
N ILE A 74 -22.69 7.32 -3.11
CA ILE A 74 -22.48 8.37 -4.11
C ILE A 74 -21.73 7.81 -5.32
N ASN A 75 -20.68 7.02 -5.11
CA ASN A 75 -19.85 6.51 -6.21
C ASN A 75 -20.50 5.28 -6.87
N TYR A 76 -21.23 4.49 -6.08
CA TYR A 76 -21.90 3.26 -6.54
C TYR A 76 -23.36 3.18 -6.03
N PRO A 77 -24.29 3.96 -6.61
CA PRO A 77 -25.67 4.08 -6.11
C PRO A 77 -26.54 2.82 -6.24
N ASN A 78 -26.05 1.78 -6.92
CA ASN A 78 -26.79 0.53 -7.15
C ASN A 78 -26.70 -0.47 -5.99
N HIS A 79 -25.86 -0.19 -4.99
CA HIS A 79 -25.78 -0.99 -3.77
C HIS A 79 -25.46 -0.11 -2.56
N ILE A 80 -25.73 -0.65 -1.37
CA ILE A 80 -25.36 -0.02 -0.11
C ILE A 80 -23.83 -0.05 0.10
N SER A 81 -23.38 0.66 1.12
CA SER A 81 -22.06 0.53 1.72
C SER A 81 -22.18 0.55 3.26
N PHE A 82 -21.08 0.73 3.97
CA PHE A 82 -21.02 0.81 5.42
C PHE A 82 -19.92 1.78 5.86
N GLY A 83 -19.94 2.15 7.14
CA GLY A 83 -18.87 2.89 7.77
C GLY A 83 -18.48 2.29 9.10
N LEU A 84 -17.20 2.47 9.44
CA LEU A 84 -16.65 2.19 10.76
C LEU A 84 -16.17 3.51 11.36
N HIS A 85 -16.50 3.76 12.63
CA HIS A 85 -16.04 4.96 13.33
C HIS A 85 -14.51 4.90 13.42
N SER A 86 -13.82 5.89 12.83
CA SER A 86 -12.36 6.00 12.97
C SER A 86 -11.94 6.46 14.36
N TYR A 87 -12.80 7.24 15.03
CA TYR A 87 -12.56 7.78 16.36
C TYR A 87 -13.76 7.48 17.26
N VAL A 88 -13.55 6.69 18.32
CA VAL A 88 -14.60 6.38 19.29
C VAL A 88 -14.86 7.59 20.18
N GLY A 89 -16.12 7.99 20.32
CA GLY A 89 -16.53 9.14 21.14
C GLY A 89 -16.32 10.51 20.48
N THR A 90 -16.10 10.56 19.17
CA THR A 90 -15.99 11.81 18.40
C THR A 90 -17.32 12.58 18.32
N PHE A 91 -17.22 13.90 18.13
CA PHE A 91 -18.37 14.78 17.83
C PHE A 91 -18.86 14.66 16.37
N PHE A 92 -18.10 13.95 15.52
CA PHE A 92 -18.43 13.72 14.11
C PHE A 92 -18.58 12.22 13.82
N PRO A 93 -19.61 11.55 14.40
CA PRO A 93 -19.72 10.08 14.37
C PRO A 93 -19.99 9.50 12.98
N ASN A 94 -20.44 10.32 12.03
CA ASN A 94 -20.79 9.88 10.67
C ASN A 94 -19.60 10.03 9.68
N ASN A 95 -18.37 9.89 10.17
CA ASN A 95 -17.16 9.96 9.35
C ASN A 95 -16.43 8.61 9.37
N ALA A 96 -16.29 7.99 8.20
CA ALA A 96 -15.53 6.76 8.02
C ALA A 96 -14.30 7.07 7.16
N GLU A 97 -13.14 6.65 7.65
CA GLU A 97 -11.89 6.78 6.91
C GLU A 97 -11.56 5.49 6.16
N ALA A 98 -11.17 5.59 4.90
CA ALA A 98 -10.79 4.43 4.07
C ALA A 98 -9.64 3.64 4.71
N ILE A 99 -8.69 4.35 5.33
CA ILE A 99 -7.54 3.75 6.04
C ILE A 99 -7.94 2.98 7.31
N ASN A 100 -9.20 3.10 7.76
CA ASN A 100 -9.77 2.28 8.82
C ASN A 100 -10.61 1.15 8.21
N VAL A 101 -11.49 1.47 7.26
CA VAL A 101 -12.46 0.53 6.70
C VAL A 101 -11.82 -0.58 5.86
N LEU A 102 -11.00 -0.23 4.86
CA LEU A 102 -10.39 -1.23 3.97
C LEU A 102 -9.50 -2.23 4.74
N PRO A 103 -8.53 -1.80 5.57
CA PRO A 103 -7.69 -2.75 6.30
C PRO A 103 -8.46 -3.57 7.35
N ALA A 104 -9.59 -3.11 7.87
CA ALA A 104 -10.45 -3.96 8.71
C ALA A 104 -11.04 -5.15 7.92
N VAL A 105 -11.44 -4.93 6.66
CA VAL A 105 -11.92 -5.98 5.76
C VAL A 105 -10.78 -6.93 5.35
N ILE A 106 -9.62 -6.38 5.00
CA ILE A 106 -8.43 -7.16 4.62
C ILE A 106 -7.94 -8.01 5.80
N GLY A 107 -7.78 -7.41 6.99
CA GLY A 107 -7.30 -8.10 8.19
C GLY A 107 -8.21 -9.25 8.63
N ALA A 108 -9.53 -9.05 8.58
CA ALA A 108 -10.50 -10.12 8.84
C ALA A 108 -10.41 -11.25 7.80
N THR A 109 -10.22 -10.91 6.53
CA THR A 109 -10.00 -11.89 5.45
C THR A 109 -8.75 -12.73 5.71
N LEU A 110 -7.63 -12.10 6.04
CA LEU A 110 -6.38 -12.78 6.38
C LEU A 110 -6.50 -13.64 7.65
N ALA A 111 -7.41 -13.30 8.56
CA ALA A 111 -7.75 -14.10 9.74
C ALA A 111 -8.72 -15.27 9.42
N GLY A 112 -9.21 -15.39 8.19
CA GLY A 112 -10.04 -16.49 7.71
C GLY A 112 -11.55 -16.20 7.67
N ILE A 113 -11.96 -14.94 7.74
CA ILE A 113 -13.36 -14.53 7.56
C ILE A 113 -13.60 -14.18 6.08
N ASP A 114 -14.51 -14.88 5.42
CA ASP A 114 -14.94 -14.49 4.08
C ASP A 114 -15.78 -13.20 4.13
N LYS A 115 -15.15 -12.08 3.79
CA LYS A 115 -15.80 -10.76 3.79
C LYS A 115 -16.66 -10.50 2.57
N SER A 116 -16.57 -11.34 1.54
CA SER A 116 -17.47 -11.27 0.39
C SER A 116 -18.86 -11.82 0.73
N ASN A 117 -18.98 -12.59 1.82
CA ASN A 117 -20.23 -13.14 2.31
C ASN A 117 -20.21 -13.38 3.83
N GLN A 118 -20.07 -12.31 4.61
CA GLN A 118 -20.23 -12.40 6.06
C GLN A 118 -21.68 -12.04 6.43
N ASN A 119 -22.42 -13.00 6.96
CA ASN A 119 -23.84 -12.84 7.35
C ASN A 119 -24.74 -12.33 6.21
N GLY A 120 -24.46 -12.72 4.95
CA GLY A 120 -25.22 -12.29 3.77
C GLY A 120 -24.83 -10.91 3.24
N HIS A 121 -23.76 -10.30 3.77
CA HIS A 121 -23.24 -9.01 3.33
C HIS A 121 -21.89 -9.16 2.63
N ASN A 122 -21.73 -8.43 1.52
CA ASN A 122 -20.49 -8.36 0.76
C ASN A 122 -19.73 -7.07 1.13
N TYR A 123 -19.01 -7.11 2.25
CA TYR A 123 -18.23 -5.96 2.73
C TYR A 123 -17.09 -5.59 1.78
N VAL A 124 -16.60 -6.55 0.98
CA VAL A 124 -15.60 -6.30 -0.07
C VAL A 124 -16.18 -5.38 -1.15
N LEU A 125 -17.36 -5.72 -1.70
CA LEU A 125 -18.06 -4.89 -2.70
C LEU A 125 -18.38 -3.51 -2.15
N TYR A 126 -18.76 -3.43 -0.88
CA TYR A 126 -19.12 -2.16 -0.27
C TYR A 126 -17.95 -1.18 -0.12
N CYS A 127 -16.70 -1.66 -0.20
CA CYS A 127 -15.51 -0.80 -0.21
C CYS A 127 -15.37 0.05 -1.47
N GLU A 128 -16.06 -0.29 -2.57
CA GLU A 128 -16.08 0.50 -3.81
C GLU A 128 -16.52 1.96 -3.58
N GLU A 129 -17.28 2.20 -2.52
CA GLU A 129 -17.73 3.55 -2.18
C GLU A 129 -16.57 4.52 -1.87
N PHE A 130 -15.37 4.02 -1.55
CA PHE A 130 -14.17 4.87 -1.37
C PHE A 130 -13.41 5.18 -2.66
N PHE A 131 -13.72 4.48 -3.76
CA PHE A 131 -13.23 4.87 -5.09
C PHE A 131 -13.93 6.15 -5.51
N ASN A 132 -13.21 7.27 -5.48
CA ASN A 132 -13.75 8.58 -5.82
C ASN A 132 -13.94 8.65 -7.34
N ARG A 133 -15.10 8.14 -7.79
CA ARG A 133 -15.48 7.91 -9.18
C ARG A 133 -15.82 9.23 -9.88
N ARG A 134 -14.79 10.04 -10.07
CA ARG A 134 -14.82 11.40 -10.60
C ARG A 134 -13.61 11.56 -11.50
N PRO A 135 -13.75 12.07 -12.74
CA PRO A 135 -12.63 12.21 -13.67
C PRO A 135 -11.42 12.94 -13.07
N GLU A 136 -11.65 13.87 -12.14
CA GLU A 136 -10.60 14.66 -11.50
C GLU A 136 -9.82 13.89 -10.42
N GLU A 137 -10.35 12.79 -9.90
CA GLU A 137 -9.72 11.99 -8.84
C GLU A 137 -9.47 10.56 -9.35
N ASN A 138 -10.52 9.74 -9.50
CA ASN A 138 -10.45 8.37 -10.03
C ASN A 138 -9.44 7.48 -9.30
N VAL A 139 -9.35 7.67 -7.97
CA VAL A 139 -8.53 6.89 -7.04
C VAL A 139 -9.32 6.61 -5.77
N TYR A 140 -8.85 5.67 -4.96
CA TYR A 140 -9.33 5.54 -3.59
C TYR A 140 -8.80 6.69 -2.75
N LEU A 141 -9.69 7.43 -2.07
CA LEU A 141 -9.32 8.48 -1.12
C LEU A 141 -9.92 8.19 0.25
N ASN A 142 -9.49 8.97 1.24
CA ASN A 142 -9.83 8.69 2.63
C ASN A 142 -11.33 8.83 2.99
N ALA A 143 -12.15 9.41 2.11
CA ALA A 143 -13.62 9.43 2.27
C ALA A 143 -14.31 9.18 0.91
N PRO A 144 -15.59 8.76 0.89
CA PRO A 144 -16.33 8.54 -0.35
C PRO A 144 -16.42 9.77 -1.27
N VAL A 145 -16.42 10.97 -0.69
CA VAL A 145 -16.33 12.23 -1.43
C VAL A 145 -15.20 13.05 -0.84
N ALA A 146 -14.05 13.00 -1.48
CA ALA A 146 -12.84 13.66 -1.08
C ALA A 146 -12.10 14.25 -2.29
N HIS A 147 -11.02 14.98 -1.99
CA HIS A 147 -10.11 15.55 -2.97
C HIS A 147 -8.67 15.22 -2.58
N SER A 148 -7.85 14.90 -3.59
CA SER A 148 -6.43 14.66 -3.39
C SER A 148 -5.62 15.95 -3.20
N GLY A 149 -4.43 15.79 -2.64
CA GLY A 149 -3.37 16.79 -2.58
C GLY A 149 -3.17 17.43 -1.22
N ALA A 150 -3.99 17.09 -0.23
CA ALA A 150 -3.80 17.60 1.12
C ALA A 150 -2.63 16.93 1.84
N ASP A 151 -2.42 15.63 1.61
CA ASP A 151 -1.53 14.80 2.42
C ASP A 151 -1.31 13.44 1.72
N TRP A 152 -0.06 13.11 1.45
CA TRP A 152 0.31 11.89 0.75
C TRP A 152 -0.17 10.61 1.45
N TRP A 153 -0.17 10.58 2.78
CA TRP A 153 -0.66 9.45 3.56
C TRP A 153 -2.11 9.11 3.19
N TYR A 154 -2.98 10.12 3.24
CA TYR A 154 -4.41 9.95 2.96
C TYR A 154 -4.73 9.79 1.48
N ASP A 155 -3.85 10.26 0.59
CA ASP A 155 -4.04 10.16 -0.85
C ASP A 155 -3.58 8.80 -1.41
N THR A 156 -2.50 8.22 -0.88
CA THR A 156 -1.90 6.99 -1.47
C THR A 156 -2.34 5.70 -0.80
N MET A 157 -2.49 5.69 0.53
CA MET A 157 -2.69 4.45 1.26
C MET A 157 -4.03 3.76 1.04
N PRO A 158 -5.16 4.48 0.88
CA PRO A 158 -6.40 3.83 0.48
C PRO A 158 -6.26 3.02 -0.81
N ASN A 159 -5.41 3.46 -1.75
CA ASN A 159 -5.12 2.73 -2.99
C ASN A 159 -4.28 1.48 -2.75
N VAL A 160 -3.28 1.56 -1.87
CA VAL A 160 -2.46 0.40 -1.48
C VAL A 160 -3.34 -0.67 -0.83
N PHE A 161 -4.23 -0.27 0.07
CA PHE A 161 -5.19 -1.20 0.67
C PHE A 161 -6.18 -1.74 -0.35
N PHE A 162 -6.65 -0.91 -1.29
CA PHE A 162 -7.50 -1.40 -2.37
C PHE A 162 -6.80 -2.47 -3.22
N TYR A 163 -5.52 -2.31 -3.56
CA TYR A 163 -4.78 -3.33 -4.32
C TYR A 163 -4.62 -4.64 -3.54
N GLN A 164 -4.46 -4.57 -2.21
CA GLN A 164 -4.48 -5.77 -1.35
C GLN A 164 -5.86 -6.43 -1.34
N LEU A 165 -6.93 -5.63 -1.29
CA LEU A 165 -8.29 -6.14 -1.36
C LEU A 165 -8.61 -6.75 -2.73
N TYR A 166 -8.08 -6.15 -3.80
CA TYR A 166 -8.14 -6.66 -5.17
C TYR A 166 -7.48 -8.02 -5.29
N ASP A 167 -6.25 -8.19 -4.77
CA ASP A 167 -5.54 -9.48 -4.79
C ASP A 167 -6.34 -10.60 -4.08
N LEU A 168 -6.97 -10.27 -2.95
CA LEU A 168 -7.80 -11.21 -2.21
C LEU A 168 -9.14 -11.53 -2.92
N TYR A 169 -9.69 -10.58 -3.68
CA TYR A 169 -11.03 -10.67 -4.28
C TYR A 169 -11.14 -10.01 -5.67
N PRO A 170 -10.39 -10.46 -6.69
CA PRO A 170 -10.22 -9.73 -7.96
C PRO A 170 -11.47 -9.64 -8.83
N GLY A 171 -12.47 -10.49 -8.59
CA GLY A 171 -13.74 -10.55 -9.32
C GLY A 171 -14.89 -9.76 -8.67
N THR A 172 -14.61 -8.91 -7.70
CA THR A 172 -15.65 -8.17 -6.97
C THR A 172 -16.05 -6.90 -7.70
N GLY A 173 -17.34 -6.74 -8.01
CA GLY A 173 -17.86 -5.48 -8.54
C GLY A 173 -17.12 -4.96 -9.78
N ASP A 174 -16.73 -3.70 -9.72
CA ASP A 174 -16.00 -2.90 -10.70
C ASP A 174 -14.47 -2.87 -10.43
N PHE A 175 -13.98 -3.73 -9.53
CA PHE A 175 -12.57 -3.76 -9.09
C PHE A 175 -11.58 -3.81 -10.24
N ALA A 176 -11.83 -4.60 -11.29
CA ALA A 176 -10.94 -4.69 -12.45
C ALA A 176 -10.76 -3.34 -13.16
N HIS A 177 -11.84 -2.57 -13.32
CA HIS A 177 -11.78 -1.23 -13.91
C HIS A 177 -11.07 -0.24 -12.97
N GLN A 178 -11.41 -0.28 -11.68
CA GLN A 178 -10.80 0.59 -10.67
C GLN A 178 -9.29 0.34 -10.57
N PHE A 179 -8.83 -0.91 -10.60
CA PHE A 179 -7.42 -1.28 -10.51
C PHE A 179 -6.58 -0.58 -11.57
N THR A 180 -6.96 -0.72 -12.84
CA THR A 180 -6.25 -0.07 -13.96
C THR A 180 -6.40 1.45 -13.94
N THR A 181 -7.57 1.96 -13.51
CA THR A 181 -7.82 3.40 -13.45
C THR A 181 -6.95 4.08 -12.39
N VAL A 182 -6.79 3.46 -11.22
CA VAL A 182 -5.87 3.90 -10.16
C VAL A 182 -4.43 3.93 -10.69
N ALA A 183 -4.00 2.87 -11.37
CA ALA A 183 -2.65 2.81 -11.94
C ALA A 183 -2.40 3.92 -12.96
N ASP A 184 -3.37 4.16 -13.85
CA ASP A 184 -3.31 5.20 -14.88
C ASP A 184 -3.18 6.58 -14.25
N ARG A 185 -3.99 6.84 -13.22
CA ARG A 185 -4.01 8.14 -12.57
C ARG A 185 -2.72 8.44 -11.83
N TRP A 186 -2.18 7.47 -11.09
CA TRP A 186 -0.91 7.65 -10.40
C TRP A 186 0.27 7.72 -11.37
N LEU A 187 0.24 6.99 -12.48
CA LEU A 187 1.25 7.13 -13.53
C LEU A 187 1.24 8.53 -14.15
N GLU A 188 0.06 9.08 -14.42
CA GLU A 188 -0.10 10.46 -14.90
C GLU A 188 0.51 11.46 -13.91
N ALA A 189 0.26 11.28 -12.61
CA ALA A 189 0.85 12.12 -11.57
C ALA A 189 2.38 12.03 -11.55
N VAL A 190 2.95 10.83 -11.60
CA VAL A 190 4.42 10.62 -11.63
C VAL A 190 5.03 11.28 -12.87
N ALA A 191 4.39 11.17 -14.03
CA ALA A 191 4.83 11.86 -15.25
C ALA A 191 4.75 13.39 -15.10
N ALA A 192 3.66 13.92 -14.53
CA ALA A 192 3.49 15.35 -14.28
C ALA A 192 4.49 15.93 -13.26
N MET A 193 5.01 15.11 -12.35
CA MET A 193 6.13 15.46 -11.44
C MET A 193 7.49 15.52 -12.16
N GLY A 194 7.54 15.25 -13.47
CA GLY A 194 8.75 15.35 -14.29
C GLY A 194 9.33 14.00 -14.72
N GLY A 195 8.64 12.88 -14.46
CA GLY A 195 9.04 11.55 -14.96
C GLY A 195 9.01 11.50 -16.49
N SER A 196 10.12 11.12 -17.11
CA SER A 196 10.23 11.00 -18.57
C SER A 196 11.24 9.92 -18.97
N THR A 197 11.03 9.28 -20.13
CA THR A 197 11.97 8.29 -20.69
C THR A 197 12.98 8.94 -21.64
N THR A 198 12.71 10.14 -22.15
CA THR A 198 13.51 10.78 -23.22
C THR A 198 13.65 12.30 -23.02
N PRO A 199 14.75 12.80 -22.42
CA PRO A 199 15.76 12.01 -21.70
C PRO A 199 15.16 11.32 -20.47
N TRP A 200 15.83 10.28 -19.97
CA TRP A 200 15.44 9.68 -18.71
C TRP A 200 15.52 10.73 -17.59
N GLN A 201 14.40 11.01 -16.94
CA GLN A 201 14.28 12.04 -15.93
C GLN A 201 13.52 11.50 -14.72
N VAL A 202 14.16 11.62 -13.56
CA VAL A 202 13.59 11.24 -12.27
C VAL A 202 12.62 12.35 -11.82
N PRO A 203 11.37 12.03 -11.47
CA PRO A 203 10.39 12.99 -10.96
C PRO A 203 10.82 13.54 -9.59
N TYR A 204 10.31 14.71 -9.21
CA TYR A 204 10.52 15.24 -7.86
C TYR A 204 9.25 15.04 -7.01
N MET A 205 9.34 14.25 -5.92
CA MET A 205 8.17 13.86 -5.10
C MET A 205 8.19 14.41 -3.67
N ASN A 206 9.12 15.32 -3.33
CA ASN A 206 9.22 15.90 -1.99
C ASN A 206 8.21 17.04 -1.77
N TYR A 207 6.95 16.66 -1.62
CA TYR A 207 5.79 17.53 -1.39
C TYR A 207 4.96 17.02 -0.22
N ARG A 208 4.05 17.83 0.31
CA ARG A 208 3.06 17.38 1.31
C ARG A 208 2.02 16.44 0.69
N GLY A 209 1.64 16.72 -0.55
CA GLY A 209 0.67 15.96 -1.32
C GLY A 209 0.69 16.43 -2.77
N TRP A 210 -0.15 15.82 -3.60
CA TRP A 210 -0.30 16.16 -5.01
C TRP A 210 -1.76 16.25 -5.42
N HIS A 211 -2.17 17.38 -5.96
CA HIS A 211 -3.54 17.57 -6.43
C HIS A 211 -3.69 16.86 -7.78
N LEU A 212 -4.34 15.70 -7.81
CA LEU A 212 -4.56 14.96 -9.06
C LEU A 212 -5.39 15.77 -10.05
N ALA A 213 -6.40 16.50 -9.58
CA ALA A 213 -7.30 17.29 -10.41
C ALA A 213 -6.56 18.31 -11.31
N SER A 214 -5.52 18.95 -10.79
CA SER A 214 -4.76 20.00 -11.49
C SER A 214 -3.33 19.58 -11.85
N MET A 215 -2.87 18.44 -11.36
CA MET A 215 -1.50 17.94 -11.49
C MET A 215 -0.46 18.95 -11.01
N ILE A 216 -0.70 19.52 -9.82
CA ILE A 216 0.22 20.46 -9.16
C ILE A 216 0.56 19.99 -7.74
N PRO A 217 1.75 20.32 -7.24
CA PRO A 217 2.15 19.95 -5.89
C PRO A 217 1.46 20.80 -4.82
N ASN A 218 1.18 20.19 -3.68
CA ASN A 218 1.03 20.90 -2.43
C ASN A 218 2.40 21.01 -1.74
N ALA A 219 3.02 22.19 -1.84
CA ALA A 219 4.33 22.47 -1.23
C ALA A 219 4.23 23.05 0.19
N THR A 220 3.08 22.94 0.84
CA THR A 220 2.81 23.54 2.16
C THR A 220 2.78 22.48 3.25
N GLY A 221 3.42 22.73 4.38
CA GLY A 221 3.48 21.78 5.51
C GLY A 221 4.72 20.88 5.47
N VAL A 222 4.65 19.72 6.14
CA VAL A 222 5.75 18.75 6.17
C VAL A 222 5.70 17.92 4.90
N PRO A 223 6.75 17.93 4.05
CA PRO A 223 6.77 17.09 2.86
C PRO A 223 6.99 15.61 3.22
N GLU A 224 6.46 14.71 2.40
CA GLU A 224 6.45 13.26 2.64
C GLU A 224 7.05 12.51 1.43
N PRO A 225 8.38 12.62 1.20
CA PRO A 225 9.04 11.99 0.07
C PRO A 225 8.92 10.44 0.06
N GLU A 226 8.57 9.82 1.20
CA GLU A 226 8.30 8.38 1.25
C GLU A 226 7.07 7.95 0.42
N ALA A 227 6.21 8.89 0.01
CA ALA A 227 5.09 8.62 -0.89
C ALA A 227 5.55 7.94 -2.20
N ALA A 228 6.79 8.21 -2.62
CA ALA A 228 7.43 7.53 -3.73
C ALA A 228 7.43 5.99 -3.57
N GLY A 229 7.57 5.47 -2.35
CA GLY A 229 7.50 4.03 -2.07
C GLY A 229 6.11 3.45 -2.30
N ALA A 230 5.05 4.16 -1.90
CA ALA A 230 3.68 3.74 -2.16
C ALA A 230 3.34 3.81 -3.66
N LEU A 231 3.74 4.88 -4.36
CA LEU A 231 3.54 5.03 -5.81
C LEU A 231 4.30 3.95 -6.59
N ALA A 232 5.56 3.68 -6.24
CA ALA A 232 6.34 2.60 -6.82
C ALA A 232 5.64 1.25 -6.65
N TRP A 233 5.16 0.96 -5.44
CA TRP A 233 4.47 -0.28 -5.15
C TRP A 233 3.18 -0.43 -5.98
N LEU A 234 2.34 0.61 -6.04
CA LEU A 234 1.11 0.61 -6.85
C LEU A 234 1.41 0.35 -8.32
N LEU A 235 2.34 1.10 -8.89
CA LEU A 235 2.68 0.98 -10.31
C LEU A 235 3.35 -0.36 -10.62
N TYR A 236 4.19 -0.88 -9.74
CA TYR A 236 4.79 -2.19 -9.95
C TYR A 236 3.76 -3.33 -9.84
N MET A 237 2.82 -3.26 -8.89
CA MET A 237 1.73 -4.24 -8.83
C MET A 237 0.86 -4.18 -10.10
N ALA A 238 0.59 -2.99 -10.63
CA ALA A 238 -0.11 -2.83 -11.90
C ALA A 238 0.67 -3.43 -13.08
N TYR A 239 2.01 -3.32 -13.07
CA TYR A 239 2.86 -4.00 -14.05
C TYR A 239 2.76 -5.53 -13.91
N VAL A 240 2.83 -6.06 -12.70
CA VAL A 240 2.73 -7.52 -12.45
C VAL A 240 1.38 -8.07 -12.94
N GLU A 241 0.28 -7.36 -12.66
CA GLU A 241 -1.07 -7.79 -13.05
C GLU A 241 -1.31 -7.68 -14.57
N THR A 242 -0.86 -6.59 -15.19
CA THR A 242 -1.23 -6.26 -16.59
C THR A 242 -0.16 -6.57 -17.62
N GLY A 243 1.08 -6.76 -17.21
CA GLY A 243 2.25 -6.87 -18.08
C GLY A 243 2.62 -5.58 -18.84
N GLN A 244 1.98 -4.44 -18.54
CA GLN A 244 2.22 -3.19 -19.27
C GLN A 244 3.46 -2.45 -18.76
N ASP A 245 4.48 -2.34 -19.61
CA ASP A 245 5.77 -1.71 -19.28
C ASP A 245 5.67 -0.26 -18.80
N ARG A 246 4.65 0.49 -19.19
CA ARG A 246 4.47 1.88 -18.73
C ARG A 246 4.34 1.97 -17.21
N TYR A 247 3.74 0.97 -16.57
CA TYR A 247 3.64 0.95 -15.11
C TYR A 247 4.96 0.55 -14.47
N ARG A 248 5.71 -0.39 -15.07
CA ARG A 248 7.09 -0.71 -14.65
C ARG A 248 7.97 0.53 -14.67
N ILE A 249 7.93 1.29 -15.78
CA ILE A 249 8.70 2.53 -15.94
C ILE A 249 8.28 3.57 -14.88
N GLY A 250 6.97 3.72 -14.63
CA GLY A 250 6.49 4.60 -13.56
C GLY A 250 6.97 4.19 -12.17
N ALA A 251 7.04 2.88 -11.89
CA ALA A 251 7.59 2.35 -10.65
C ALA A 251 9.11 2.63 -10.53
N GLU A 252 9.86 2.49 -11.63
CA GLU A 252 11.29 2.82 -11.70
C GLU A 252 11.53 4.30 -11.42
N TRP A 253 10.76 5.21 -12.03
CA TRP A 253 10.83 6.64 -11.74
C TRP A 253 10.61 6.97 -10.25
N ALA A 254 9.62 6.34 -9.63
CA ALA A 254 9.32 6.56 -8.22
C ALA A 254 10.41 5.97 -7.31
N MET A 255 10.89 4.76 -7.60
CA MET A 255 11.96 4.12 -6.83
C MET A 255 13.30 4.84 -6.96
N GLU A 256 13.65 5.32 -8.16
CA GLU A 256 14.90 6.08 -8.35
C GLU A 256 14.89 7.41 -7.60
N PHE A 257 13.72 8.06 -7.48
CA PHE A 257 13.59 9.23 -6.61
C PHE A 257 13.83 8.85 -5.13
N LEU A 258 13.20 7.77 -4.66
CA LEU A 258 13.30 7.34 -3.26
C LEU A 258 14.72 6.86 -2.90
N ASP A 259 15.32 6.05 -3.75
CA ASP A 259 16.66 5.48 -3.59
C ASP A 259 17.76 6.56 -3.70
N GLY A 260 17.54 7.58 -4.53
CA GLY A 260 18.41 8.75 -4.64
C GLY A 260 18.20 9.82 -3.55
N TRP A 261 17.25 9.62 -2.63
CA TRP A 261 16.95 10.57 -1.58
C TRP A 261 18.03 10.56 -0.48
N ASN A 262 18.36 11.71 0.11
CA ASN A 262 19.57 11.83 0.95
C ASN A 262 19.28 11.87 2.47
N THR A 263 18.02 11.88 2.89
CA THR A 263 17.62 11.95 4.30
C THR A 263 16.49 10.96 4.57
N ASN A 264 16.38 10.40 5.77
CA ASN A 264 15.30 9.47 6.11
C ASN A 264 13.93 10.12 5.82
N PRO A 265 13.14 9.60 4.85
CA PRO A 265 11.88 10.19 4.42
C PRO A 265 10.67 9.70 5.21
N ALA A 266 10.86 8.80 6.20
CA ALA A 266 9.78 8.19 6.96
C ALA A 266 8.92 9.25 7.69
N TYR A 267 7.61 9.12 7.53
CA TYR A 267 6.60 10.01 8.10
C TYR A 267 5.44 9.22 8.74
N GLU A 268 4.85 8.26 8.02
CA GLU A 268 3.77 7.38 8.44
C GLU A 268 4.08 5.90 8.12
N LEU A 269 3.71 5.39 6.93
CA LEU A 269 3.70 3.94 6.64
C LEU A 269 3.98 3.58 5.16
N GLN A 270 4.35 4.55 4.32
CA GLN A 270 4.59 4.35 2.88
C GLN A 270 5.98 3.73 2.61
N LEU A 271 7.00 4.12 3.38
CA LEU A 271 8.38 3.67 3.18
C LEU A 271 8.54 2.13 3.21
N PRO A 272 7.92 1.36 4.12
CA PRO A 272 7.99 -0.10 4.09
C PRO A 272 7.52 -0.74 2.77
N TYR A 273 6.54 -0.13 2.07
CA TYR A 273 6.13 -0.59 0.74
C TYR A 273 7.23 -0.32 -0.30
N GLY A 274 7.90 0.82 -0.19
CA GLY A 274 9.11 1.14 -0.97
C GLY A 274 10.25 0.14 -0.75
N VAL A 275 10.50 -0.27 0.50
CA VAL A 275 11.50 -1.31 0.82
C VAL A 275 11.14 -2.63 0.14
N CYS A 276 9.88 -3.06 0.30
CA CYS A 276 9.40 -4.30 -0.29
C CYS A 276 9.57 -4.30 -1.81
N ILE A 277 9.19 -3.20 -2.47
CA ILE A 277 9.27 -3.12 -3.93
C ILE A 277 10.70 -2.95 -4.44
N ALA A 278 11.57 -2.23 -3.71
CA ALA A 278 13.00 -2.18 -4.01
C ALA A 278 13.62 -3.59 -4.07
N ALA A 279 13.33 -4.41 -3.04
CA ALA A 279 13.83 -5.78 -2.97
C ALA A 279 13.28 -6.65 -4.11
N ARG A 280 11.99 -6.54 -4.41
CA ARG A 280 11.36 -7.26 -5.53
C ARG A 280 11.94 -6.84 -6.88
N MET A 281 12.05 -5.54 -7.16
CA MET A 281 12.60 -5.03 -8.42
C MET A 281 14.06 -5.45 -8.60
N ASN A 282 14.86 -5.45 -7.52
CA ASN A 282 16.24 -5.94 -7.60
C ASN A 282 16.29 -7.44 -7.99
N ALA A 283 15.39 -8.25 -7.42
CA ALA A 283 15.33 -9.69 -7.69
C ALA A 283 14.72 -10.03 -9.05
N GLU A 284 13.69 -9.30 -9.48
CA GLU A 284 12.86 -9.62 -10.64
C GLU A 284 13.32 -8.89 -11.92
N LEU A 285 13.80 -7.65 -11.80
CA LEU A 285 14.25 -6.81 -12.94
C LEU A 285 15.77 -6.64 -13.00
N GLY A 286 16.51 -6.99 -11.95
CA GLY A 286 17.95 -6.78 -11.88
C GLY A 286 18.36 -5.33 -11.61
N THR A 287 17.46 -4.53 -11.00
CA THR A 287 17.83 -3.20 -10.48
C THR A 287 18.79 -3.33 -9.29
N SER A 288 19.33 -2.20 -8.82
CA SER A 288 20.32 -2.17 -7.74
C SER A 288 19.99 -1.14 -6.66
N TYR A 289 18.72 -1.01 -6.29
CA TYR A 289 18.30 -0.11 -5.20
C TYR A 289 18.91 -0.54 -3.86
N ASP A 290 19.27 0.42 -3.02
CA ASP A 290 19.88 0.20 -1.71
C ASP A 290 18.81 -0.21 -0.67
N VAL A 291 18.43 -1.47 -0.72
CA VAL A 291 17.48 -2.07 0.23
C VAL A 291 17.98 -1.95 1.67
N GLN A 292 19.30 -2.00 1.91
CA GLN A 292 19.85 -1.87 3.26
C GLN A 292 19.59 -0.48 3.82
N MET A 293 19.84 0.57 3.05
CA MET A 293 19.53 1.95 3.43
C MET A 293 18.04 2.12 3.72
N LEU A 294 17.17 1.68 2.81
CA LEU A 294 15.72 1.83 2.95
C LEU A 294 15.18 1.08 4.19
N VAL A 295 15.66 -0.15 4.45
CA VAL A 295 15.30 -0.90 5.66
C VAL A 295 15.74 -0.15 6.92
N ASN A 296 16.96 0.38 6.97
CA ASN A 296 17.44 1.11 8.14
C ASN A 296 16.55 2.34 8.44
N TRP A 297 16.14 3.07 7.40
CA TRP A 297 15.23 4.21 7.57
C TRP A 297 13.87 3.84 8.16
N CYS A 298 13.33 2.65 7.90
CA CYS A 298 12.09 2.18 8.53
C CYS A 298 12.20 1.99 10.05
N PHE A 299 13.40 1.71 10.56
CA PHE A 299 13.61 1.48 11.99
C PHE A 299 14.11 2.73 12.72
N GLU A 300 14.91 3.56 12.05
CA GLU A 300 15.46 4.80 12.60
C GLU A 300 14.38 5.85 12.88
N VAL A 301 14.61 6.69 13.89
CA VAL A 301 13.77 7.87 14.12
C VAL A 301 14.20 8.96 13.14
N GLY A 302 13.35 9.26 12.17
CA GLY A 302 13.59 10.24 11.13
C GLY A 302 13.43 11.69 11.60
N PRO A 303 13.83 12.67 10.75
CA PRO A 303 13.72 14.10 11.06
C PRO A 303 12.30 14.66 10.91
N LEU A 304 11.41 13.97 10.18
CA LEU A 304 10.08 14.47 9.84
C LEU A 304 9.02 14.16 10.91
N ARG A 305 9.11 12.98 11.53
CA ARG A 305 8.28 12.52 12.66
C ARG A 305 9.12 11.75 13.65
N GLN A 306 8.84 11.92 14.94
CA GLN A 306 9.47 11.15 16.02
C GLN A 306 8.75 9.81 16.27
N TRP A 307 8.35 9.14 15.19
CA TRP A 307 7.78 7.80 15.23
C TRP A 307 8.86 6.81 14.79
N GLY A 308 8.74 5.54 15.17
CA GLY A 308 9.74 4.52 14.87
C GLY A 308 9.88 3.53 16.03
N VAL A 309 10.82 2.59 15.90
CA VAL A 309 11.04 1.64 16.99
C VAL A 309 11.81 2.35 18.10
N ILE A 310 11.15 2.55 19.24
CA ILE A 310 11.68 3.24 20.44
C ILE A 310 12.56 2.31 21.24
#